data_AF-A3Y643-F1
#
_entry.id   AF-A3Y643-F1
#
_cell.length_a   1.000
_cell.length_b   1.000
_cell.length_c   1.000
_cell.angle_alpha   90.00
_cell.angle_beta   90.00
_cell.angle_gamma   90.00
#
_symmetry.space_group_name_H-M   'P 1'
#
loop_
_entity.id
_entity.type
_entity.pdbx_description
1 polymer ?
#
loop_
_entity_poly.entity_id
_entity_poly.type
_entity_poly.pdbx_seq_one_letter_code
_entity_poly.pdbx_strand_id
1 'polypeptide(L)'
;MNKIISSTLALVALGVSANSVLASDYADEVEDIRLSVSALERQLEVMDVDYNLIEIKAGLNRSQEVKALESKYSSLQEIFNNVHNAN
;
A
#
# COMPACT_ATOMS: atom_id res chain seq x y z
N MET A 1 -16.37 23.04 27.96
CA MET A 1 -17.08 22.14 27.01
C MET A 1 -17.56 23.02 25.87
N ASN A 2 -17.16 22.91 24.60
CA ASN A 2 -16.44 21.90 23.82
C ASN A 2 -15.56 22.63 22.80
N LYS A 3 -14.32 22.16 22.59
CA LYS A 3 -13.47 22.64 21.48
C LYS A 3 -13.85 21.83 20.24
N ILE A 4 -14.40 22.50 19.23
CA ILE A 4 -14.71 21.90 17.93
C ILE A 4 -13.38 21.78 17.20
N ILE A 5 -12.81 20.58 17.16
CA ILE A 5 -11.63 20.30 16.37
C ILE A 5 -12.12 20.16 14.92
N SER A 6 -11.64 21.08 14.10
CA SER A 6 -11.94 21.16 12.66
C SER A 6 -11.26 19.99 11.95
N SER A 7 -12.03 18.94 11.64
CA SER A 7 -11.58 17.81 10.82
C SER A 7 -11.55 18.22 9.35
N THR A 8 -10.49 18.91 8.94
CA THR A 8 -10.20 19.10 7.51
C THR A 8 -9.35 17.93 7.04
N LEU A 9 -10.00 16.80 6.72
CA LEU A 9 -9.34 15.64 6.12
C LEU A 9 -9.23 15.90 4.62
N ALA A 10 -8.04 16.26 4.14
CA ALA A 10 -7.78 16.41 2.71
C ALA A 10 -7.82 15.03 2.04
N LEU A 11 -8.81 14.80 1.19
CA LEU A 11 -8.89 13.62 0.32
C LEU A 11 -7.76 13.68 -0.72
N VAL A 12 -6.78 12.77 -0.59
CA VAL A 12 -5.87 12.45 -1.69
C VAL A 12 -6.53 11.37 -2.54
N ALA A 13 -7.11 11.77 -3.67
CA ALA A 13 -7.58 10.83 -4.68
C ALA A 13 -6.38 10.23 -5.43
N LEU A 14 -5.95 9.05 -5.02
CA LEU A 14 -4.96 8.24 -5.76
C LEU A 14 -5.68 7.56 -6.94
N GLY A 15 -5.92 8.32 -8.01
CA GLY A 15 -6.32 7.78 -9.30
C GLY A 15 -5.08 7.36 -10.10
N VAL A 16 -4.75 6.07 -10.11
CA VAL A 16 -3.71 5.52 -11.01
C VAL A 16 -4.39 4.62 -12.03
N SER A 17 -4.58 5.16 -13.24
CA SER A 17 -4.89 4.39 -14.45
C SER A 17 -3.60 3.71 -14.94
N ALA A 18 -3.45 2.42 -14.69
CA ALA A 18 -2.29 1.63 -15.09
C ALA A 18 -2.46 1.06 -16.51
N ASN A 19 -1.78 1.65 -17.50
CA ASN A 19 -1.70 1.14 -18.87
C ASN A 19 -0.36 1.57 -19.52
N SER A 20 0.73 0.83 -19.31
CA SER A 20 1.95 0.76 -20.17
C SER A 20 3.09 0.04 -19.43
N VAL A 21 4.10 -0.66 -19.98
CA VAL A 21 4.53 -1.22 -21.28
C VAL A 21 5.70 -2.21 -20.94
N LEU A 22 5.33 -3.42 -20.53
CA LEU A 22 6.04 -4.70 -20.53
C LEU A 22 7.55 -4.72 -20.96
N ALA A 23 8.46 -4.96 -19.99
CA ALA A 23 9.79 -5.60 -20.07
C ALA A 23 11.07 -4.78 -19.79
N SER A 24 11.11 -3.45 -20.00
CA SER A 24 12.02 -2.58 -19.22
C SER A 24 11.41 -2.26 -17.85
N ASP A 25 10.09 -2.34 -17.80
CA ASP A 25 9.22 -2.17 -16.66
C ASP A 25 9.51 -3.10 -15.48
N TYR A 26 10.05 -4.31 -15.61
CA TYR A 26 10.01 -5.26 -14.46
C TYR A 26 10.90 -4.87 -13.26
N ALA A 27 11.95 -4.05 -13.45
CA ALA A 27 12.72 -3.51 -12.33
C ALA A 27 12.00 -2.32 -11.70
N ASP A 28 11.44 -1.45 -12.56
CA ASP A 28 10.60 -0.33 -12.15
C ASP A 28 9.31 -0.85 -11.46
N GLU A 29 8.71 -1.95 -11.90
CA GLU A 29 7.52 -2.59 -11.35
C GLU A 29 7.76 -3.10 -9.92
N VAL A 30 8.92 -3.72 -9.66
CA VAL A 30 9.30 -4.17 -8.30
C VAL A 30 9.49 -2.97 -7.39
N GLU A 31 10.11 -1.90 -7.88
CA GLU A 31 10.33 -0.68 -7.12
C GLU A 31 9.02 0.09 -6.87
N ASP A 32 8.19 0.26 -7.89
CA ASP A 32 6.88 0.92 -7.85
C ASP A 32 5.95 0.23 -6.88
N ILE A 33 5.90 -1.11 -6.91
CA ILE A 33 5.04 -1.83 -5.98
C ILE A 33 5.62 -1.85 -4.56
N ARG A 34 6.95 -1.84 -4.38
CA ARG A 34 7.59 -1.63 -3.06
C ARG A 34 7.25 -0.26 -2.49
N LEU A 35 7.29 0.78 -3.32
CA LEU A 35 6.88 2.13 -2.92
C LEU A 35 5.40 2.16 -2.53
N SER A 36 4.55 1.49 -3.31
CA SER A 36 3.11 1.38 -3.04
C SER A 36 2.83 0.64 -1.73
N VAL A 37 3.49 -0.49 -1.47
CA VAL A 37 3.44 -1.22 -0.19
C VAL A 37 3.89 -0.31 0.96
N SER A 38 5.04 0.36 0.82
CA SER A 38 5.59 1.22 1.87
C SER A 38 4.69 2.42 2.18
N ALA A 39 4.02 2.97 1.16
CA ALA A 39 3.07 4.05 1.34
C ALA A 39 1.83 3.59 2.14
N LEU A 40 1.32 2.39 1.83
CA LEU A 40 0.19 1.81 2.56
C LEU A 40 0.54 1.45 4.00
N GLU A 41 1.73 0.89 4.22
CA GLU A 41 2.27 0.60 5.56
C GLU A 41 2.32 1.87 6.43
N ARG A 42 2.84 2.98 5.88
CA ARG A 42 2.84 4.27 6.59
C ARG A 42 1.43 4.80 6.87
N GLN A 43 0.49 4.61 5.95
CA GLN A 43 -0.89 5.04 6.19
C GLN A 43 -1.52 4.25 7.34
N LEU A 44 -1.32 2.93 7.37
CA LEU A 44 -1.78 2.07 8.46
C LEU A 44 -1.12 2.45 9.80
N GLU A 45 0.18 2.75 9.79
CA GLU A 45 0.91 3.23 10.97
C GLU A 45 0.34 4.56 11.49
N VAL A 46 0.05 5.53 10.61
CA VAL A 46 -0.58 6.80 10.98
C VAL A 46 -2.00 6.60 11.53
N MET A 47 -2.69 5.54 11.08
CA MET A 47 -4.01 5.15 11.60
C MET A 47 -3.94 4.31 12.89
N ASP A 48 -2.75 4.07 13.44
CA ASP A 48 -2.50 3.20 14.61
C ASP A 48 -3.08 1.78 14.43
N VAL A 49 -2.99 1.28 13.19
CA VAL A 49 -3.47 -0.06 12.82
C VAL A 49 -2.30 -1.03 12.82
N ASP A 50 -2.39 -2.04 13.67
CA ASP A 50 -1.45 -3.16 13.67
C ASP A 50 -1.72 -4.08 12.47
N TYR A 51 -0.68 -4.41 11.72
CA TYR A 51 -0.77 -5.30 10.56
C TYR A 51 0.38 -6.30 10.59
N ASN A 52 0.09 -7.55 10.20
CA ASN A 52 1.12 -8.57 10.14
C ASN A 52 2.11 -8.25 9.01
N LEU A 53 3.37 -8.04 9.37
CA LEU A 53 4.44 -7.85 8.41
C LEU A 53 4.72 -9.18 7.70
N ILE A 54 4.24 -9.31 6.46
CA ILE A 54 4.63 -10.44 5.61
C ILE A 54 6.05 -10.16 5.11
N GLU A 55 7.03 -10.90 5.63
CA GLU A 55 8.40 -10.85 5.12
C GLU A 55 8.49 -11.55 3.76
N ILE A 56 9.01 -10.81 2.78
CA ILE A 56 9.31 -11.37 1.46
C ILE A 56 10.67 -12.02 1.52
N LYS A 57 10.73 -13.33 1.25
CA LYS A 57 11.97 -14.11 1.31
C LYS A 57 13.03 -13.53 0.36
N ALA A 58 14.28 -13.49 0.83
CA ALA A 58 15.42 -13.16 -0.02
C ALA A 58 15.69 -14.27 -1.05
N GLY A 59 16.24 -13.91 -2.22
CA GLY A 59 16.61 -14.86 -3.28
C GLY A 59 15.48 -15.26 -4.24
N LEU A 60 14.33 -14.58 -4.18
CA LEU A 60 13.29 -14.70 -5.19
C LEU A 60 13.78 -14.12 -6.53
N ASN A 61 13.32 -14.71 -7.63
CA ASN A 61 13.47 -14.06 -8.93
C ASN A 61 12.47 -12.89 -9.04
N ARG A 62 12.69 -11.98 -10.01
CA ARG A 62 11.90 -10.76 -10.14
C ARG A 62 10.38 -11.00 -10.22
N SER A 63 9.92 -11.99 -10.98
CA SER A 63 8.47 -12.25 -11.10
C SER A 63 7.87 -12.83 -9.83
N GLN A 64 8.65 -13.61 -9.07
CA GLN A 64 8.24 -14.07 -7.73
C GLN A 64 8.21 -12.91 -6.73
N GLU A 65 9.15 -11.97 -6.84
CA GLU A 65 9.20 -10.79 -5.99
C GLU A 65 8.02 -9.85 -6.24
N VAL A 66 7.70 -9.56 -7.50
CA VAL A 66 6.49 -8.79 -7.87
C VAL A 66 5.25 -9.45 -7.28
N LYS A 67 5.04 -10.75 -7.50
CA LYS A 67 3.86 -11.46 -6.96
C LYS A 67 3.79 -11.44 -5.43
N ALA A 68 4.94 -11.54 -4.76
CA ALA A 68 4.98 -11.46 -3.30
C ALA A 68 4.61 -10.04 -2.82
N LEU A 69 5.08 -9.00 -3.52
CA LEU A 69 4.74 -7.61 -3.23
C LEU A 69 3.28 -7.30 -3.55
N GLU A 70 2.74 -7.81 -4.66
CA GLU A 70 1.32 -7.69 -5.03
C GLU A 70 0.42 -8.32 -3.97
N SER A 71 0.76 -9.53 -3.52
CA SER A 71 0.03 -10.20 -2.44
C SER A 71 0.08 -9.38 -1.16
N LYS A 72 1.24 -8.84 -0.80
CA LYS A 72 1.40 -8.00 0.39
C LYS A 72 0.57 -6.72 0.27
N TYR A 73 0.65 -6.04 -0.87
CA TYR A 73 -0.15 -4.85 -1.18
C TYR A 73 -1.65 -5.12 -1.04
N SER A 74 -2.15 -6.20 -1.63
CA SER A 74 -3.56 -6.59 -1.55
C SER A 74 -4.01 -6.81 -0.10
N SER A 75 -3.21 -7.51 0.70
CA SER A 75 -3.54 -7.73 2.12
C SER A 75 -3.57 -6.43 2.92
N LEU A 76 -2.59 -5.54 2.72
CA LEU A 76 -2.57 -4.24 3.40
C LEU A 76 -3.77 -3.37 2.95
N GLN A 77 -4.14 -3.44 1.67
CA GLN A 77 -5.27 -2.69 1.13
C GLN A 77 -6.60 -3.17 1.71
N GLU A 78 -6.77 -4.47 1.91
CA GLU A 78 -7.95 -5.01 2.60
C GLU A 78 -8.02 -4.52 4.05
N ILE A 79 -6.89 -4.53 4.78
CA ILE A 79 -6.83 -4.01 6.16
C ILE A 79 -7.18 -2.52 6.17
N PHE A 80 -6.56 -1.73 5.29
CA PHE A 80 -6.84 -0.30 5.16
C PHE A 80 -8.32 -0.03 4.89
N ASN A 81 -8.91 -0.71 3.91
CA ASN A 81 -10.32 -0.55 3.58
C ASN A 81 -11.24 -0.97 4.73
N ASN A 82 -10.92 -2.05 5.44
CA ASN A 82 -11.70 -2.50 6.58
C ASN A 82 -11.68 -1.48 7.72
N VAL A 83 -10.50 -0.92 8.04
CA VAL A 83 -10.40 0.10 9.10
C VAL A 83 -11.00 1.43 8.66
N HIS A 84 -10.80 1.83 7.41
CA HIS A 84 -11.36 3.06 6.86
C HIS A 84 -12.90 3.04 6.81
N ASN A 85 -13.50 1.89 6.45
CA ASN A 85 -14.95 1.73 6.41
C ASN A 85 -15.59 1.48 7.79
N ALA A 86 -14.81 1.08 8.79
CA ALA A 86 -15.29 0.85 10.15
C ALA A 86 -15.31 2.13 11.01
N ASN A 87 -14.59 3.18 10.60
CA ASN A 87 -14.58 4.51 11.22
C ASN A 87 -15.49 5.49 10.49
#